data_AF-A0A7X5I3F0-F1
#
_entry.id   AF-A0A7X5I3F0-F1
#
_cell.length_a   1.000
_cell.length_b   1.000
_cell.length_c   1.000
_cell.angle_alpha   90.00
_cell.angle_beta   90.00
_cell.angle_gamma   90.00
#
_symmetry.space_group_name_H-M   'P 1'
#
loop_
_entity.id
_entity.type
_entity.pdbx_description
1 polymer ?
#
loop_
_entity_poly.entity_id
_entity_poly.type
_entity_poly.pdbx_seq_one_letter_code
_entity_poly.pdbx_strand_id
1 'polypeptide(L)'
;MDIPNRFRKLRTDKGFSVYRLSKESDVSENYIHKIERGENQPSVYILEKLLSCLGATLPEFLNEDTEVMYPSDFERELLENVRVLPEEKAQALLQMARLLKS
;
A
#
# COMPACT_ATOMS: atom_id res chain seq x y z
N MET A 1 1.16 -4.73 -8.96
CA MET A 1 0.05 -4.86 -7.99
C MET A 1 -1.25 -4.87 -8.76
N ASP A 2 -1.97 -5.98 -8.73
CA ASP A 2 -3.26 -6.14 -9.41
C ASP A 2 -4.40 -5.77 -8.45
N ILE A 3 -4.72 -4.47 -8.40
CA ILE A 3 -5.73 -3.91 -7.49
C ILE A 3 -7.11 -4.57 -7.68
N PRO A 4 -7.64 -4.76 -8.91
CA PRO A 4 -8.92 -5.43 -9.13
C PRO A 4 -8.98 -6.83 -8.52
N ASN A 5 -8.00 -7.69 -8.83
CA ASN A 5 -8.01 -9.06 -8.32
C ASN A 5 -7.76 -9.12 -6.81
N ARG A 6 -6.88 -8.25 -6.29
CA ARG A 6 -6.60 -8.18 -4.85
C ARG A 6 -7.81 -7.69 -4.05
N PHE A 7 -8.51 -6.67 -4.53
CA PHE A 7 -9.74 -6.19 -3.90
C PHE A 7 -10.82 -7.27 -3.89
N ARG A 8 -11.00 -7.96 -5.01
CA ARG A 8 -11.92 -9.10 -5.11
C ARG A 8 -11.57 -10.20 -4.11
N LYS A 9 -10.28 -10.56 -4.03
CA LYS A 9 -9.76 -11.57 -3.10
C LYS A 9 -10.03 -11.18 -1.65
N LEU A 10 -9.69 -9.96 -1.24
CA LEU A 10 -9.94 -9.48 0.11
C LEU A 10 -11.43 -9.56 0.46
N ARG A 11 -12.31 -9.11 -0.45
CA ARG A 11 -13.76 -9.18 -0.24
C ARG A 11 -14.24 -10.63 -0.05
N THR A 12 -13.77 -11.55 -0.88
CA THR A 12 -14.17 -12.97 -0.77
C THR A 12 -13.59 -13.64 0.47
N ASP A 13 -12.35 -13.35 0.84
CA ASP A 13 -11.69 -13.91 2.02
C ASP A 13 -12.35 -13.43 3.32
N LYS A 14 -12.92 -12.22 3.32
CA LYS A 14 -13.77 -11.70 4.41
C LYS A 14 -15.22 -12.22 4.37
N GLY A 15 -15.59 -13.04 3.39
CA GLY A 15 -16.93 -13.61 3.25
C GLY A 15 -18.02 -12.63 2.81
N PHE A 16 -17.65 -11.51 2.18
CA PHE A 16 -18.61 -10.51 1.69
C PHE A 16 -19.07 -10.83 0.27
N SER A 17 -20.38 -10.79 0.03
CA SER A 17 -20.93 -10.68 -1.33
C SER A 17 -20.82 -9.23 -1.83
N VAL A 18 -20.84 -9.02 -3.15
CA VAL A 18 -20.89 -7.66 -3.72
C VAL A 18 -22.14 -6.91 -3.26
N TYR A 19 -23.28 -7.60 -3.19
CA TYR A 19 -24.52 -7.06 -2.63
C TYR A 19 -24.34 -6.56 -1.19
N ARG A 20 -23.75 -7.40 -0.32
CA ARG A 20 -23.53 -7.05 1.08
C ARG A 20 -22.61 -5.83 1.20
N LEU A 21 -21.48 -5.84 0.48
CA LEU A 21 -20.55 -4.71 0.50
C LEU A 21 -21.22 -3.43 0.00
N SER A 22 -22.00 -3.51 -1.08
CA SER A 22 -22.79 -2.38 -1.60
C SER A 22 -23.73 -1.78 -0.55
N LYS A 23 -24.43 -2.62 0.22
CA LYS A 23 -25.33 -2.17 1.29
C LYS A 23 -24.59 -1.53 2.46
N GLU A 24 -23.46 -2.09 2.87
CA GLU A 24 -22.69 -1.57 4.00
C GLU A 24 -21.88 -0.31 3.64
N SER A 25 -21.37 -0.23 2.41
CA SER A 25 -20.54 0.88 1.96
C SER A 25 -21.30 1.97 1.24
N ASP A 26 -22.60 1.81 0.94
CA ASP A 26 -23.38 2.73 0.11
C ASP A 26 -22.66 3.07 -1.21
N VAL A 27 -22.19 2.01 -1.89
CA VAL A 27 -21.55 2.07 -3.22
C VAL A 27 -22.27 1.05 -4.10
N SER A 28 -22.74 1.47 -5.27
CA SER A 28 -23.54 0.58 -6.12
C SER A 28 -22.80 -0.73 -6.50
N GLU A 29 -23.53 -1.84 -6.56
CA GLU A 29 -23.00 -3.15 -6.97
C GLU A 29 -22.34 -3.09 -8.34
N ASN A 30 -22.94 -2.35 -9.29
CA ASN A 30 -22.38 -2.16 -10.63
C ASN A 30 -21.00 -1.51 -10.56
N TYR A 31 -20.81 -0.52 -9.69
CA TYR A 31 -19.51 0.12 -9.52
C TYR A 31 -18.47 -0.82 -8.90
N ILE A 32 -18.84 -1.58 -7.85
CA ILE A 32 -17.98 -2.60 -7.25
C ILE A 32 -17.56 -3.64 -8.28
N HIS A 33 -18.49 -4.12 -9.10
CA HIS A 33 -18.18 -5.06 -10.19
C HIS A 33 -17.24 -4.48 -11.23
N LYS A 34 -17.39 -3.19 -11.61
CA LYS A 34 -16.46 -2.51 -12.51
C LYS A 34 -15.07 -2.37 -11.91
N ILE A 35 -14.96 -2.13 -10.60
CA ILE A 35 -13.67 -2.12 -9.88
C ILE A 35 -13.01 -3.50 -9.98
N GLU A 36 -13.74 -4.57 -9.66
CA GLU A 36 -13.18 -5.94 -9.68
C GLU A 36 -12.80 -6.45 -11.08
N ARG A 37 -13.38 -5.88 -12.14
CA ARG A 37 -12.99 -6.15 -13.53
C ARG A 37 -11.88 -5.23 -14.04
N GLY A 38 -11.46 -4.25 -13.26
CA GLY A 38 -10.47 -3.24 -13.67
C GLY A 38 -11.01 -2.22 -14.68
N GLU A 39 -12.32 -2.15 -14.89
CA GLU A 39 -12.97 -1.22 -15.82
C GLU A 39 -13.09 0.19 -15.23
N ASN A 40 -13.11 0.30 -13.90
CA ASN A 40 -13.13 1.58 -13.19
C ASN A 40 -12.10 1.57 -12.06
N GLN A 41 -11.31 2.64 -11.98
CA GLN A 41 -10.46 2.89 -10.83
C GLN A 41 -11.22 3.77 -9.82
N PRO A 42 -11.43 3.29 -8.57
CA PRO A 42 -12.09 4.09 -7.56
C PRO A 42 -11.18 5.26 -7.12
N SER A 43 -11.79 6.35 -6.65
CA SER A 43 -11.03 7.36 -5.91
C SER A 43 -10.51 6.77 -4.60
N VAL A 44 -9.47 7.38 -4.02
CA VAL A 44 -8.92 6.99 -2.72
C VAL A 44 -10.02 6.94 -1.65
N TYR A 45 -10.87 7.96 -1.60
CA TYR A 45 -12.01 8.02 -0.68
C TYR A 45 -12.97 6.83 -0.81
N ILE A 46 -13.36 6.46 -2.04
CA ILE A 46 -14.26 5.33 -2.26
C ILE A 46 -13.58 4.01 -1.91
N LEU A 47 -12.30 3.87 -2.24
CA LEU A 47 -11.53 2.69 -1.89
C LEU A 47 -11.42 2.52 -0.37
N GLU A 48 -11.08 3.58 0.38
CA GLU A 48 -11.06 3.57 1.84
C GLU A 48 -12.42 3.22 2.44
N LYS A 49 -13.51 3.79 1.91
CA LYS A 49 -14.88 3.45 2.33
C LYS A 49 -15.16 1.95 2.16
N LEU A 50 -14.81 1.38 1.01
CA LEU A 50 -14.99 -0.06 0.76
C LEU A 50 -14.12 -0.93 1.68
N LEU A 51 -12.86 -0.57 1.87
CA LEU A 51 -11.90 -1.31 2.70
C LEU A 51 -12.28 -1.29 4.18
N SER A 52 -12.74 -0.14 4.69
CA SER A 52 -13.21 -0.03 6.08
C SER A 52 -14.38 -0.95 6.39
N CYS A 53 -15.34 -1.12 5.47
CA CYS A 53 -16.41 -2.12 5.59
C CYS A 53 -15.87 -3.56 5.64
N LEU A 54 -14.75 -3.82 4.96
CA LEU A 54 -14.06 -5.12 4.96
C LEU A 54 -13.12 -5.30 6.16
N GLY A 55 -13.02 -4.31 7.05
CA GLY A 55 -12.12 -4.32 8.20
C GLY A 55 -10.64 -4.32 7.79
N ALA A 56 -10.30 -3.55 6.77
CA ALA A 56 -8.93 -3.31 6.32
C ALA A 56 -8.69 -1.80 6.12
N THR A 57 -7.45 -1.38 6.30
CA THR A 57 -7.02 -0.01 5.99
C THR A 57 -6.40 0.07 4.59
N LEU A 58 -6.35 1.26 4.00
CA LEU A 58 -5.69 1.45 2.71
C LEU A 58 -4.20 1.06 2.73
N PRO A 59 -3.41 1.42 3.76
CA PRO A 59 -2.03 0.93 3.86
C PRO A 59 -1.92 -0.59 3.88
N GLU A 60 -2.70 -1.29 4.71
CA GLU A 60 -2.71 -2.77 4.72
C GLU A 60 -3.09 -3.33 3.33
N PHE A 61 -4.12 -2.76 2.71
CA PHE A 61 -4.54 -3.10 1.36
C PHE A 61 -3.55 -2.68 0.26
N LEU A 62 -2.51 -1.91 0.54
CA LEU A 62 -1.44 -1.61 -0.41
C LEU A 62 -0.16 -2.36 -0.06
N ASN A 63 -0.01 -2.85 1.17
CA ASN A 63 1.25 -3.38 1.68
C ASN A 63 1.45 -4.91 1.57
N GLU A 64 0.53 -5.71 1.01
CA GLU A 64 0.76 -7.18 0.95
C GLU A 64 1.79 -7.61 -0.12
N ASP A 65 2.06 -6.80 -1.14
CA ASP A 65 3.07 -7.10 -2.19
C ASP A 65 4.38 -6.33 -2.04
N THR A 66 4.43 -5.39 -1.11
CA THR A 66 5.66 -4.70 -0.73
C THR A 66 5.93 -5.12 0.69
N GLU A 67 6.98 -5.91 0.92
CA GLU A 67 7.71 -5.78 2.17
C GLU A 67 8.03 -4.29 2.32
N VAL A 68 7.17 -3.55 3.00
CA VAL A 68 7.50 -2.21 3.47
C VAL A 68 8.55 -2.49 4.52
N MET A 69 9.80 -2.52 4.06
CA MET A 69 10.95 -2.62 4.90
C MET A 69 10.99 -1.30 5.65
N TYR A 70 10.38 -1.29 6.84
CA TYR A 70 10.62 -0.22 7.78
C TYR A 70 12.12 -0.26 8.08
N PRO A 71 12.82 0.87 7.94
CA PRO A 71 14.20 0.91 8.33
C PRO A 71 14.29 0.42 9.78
N SER A 72 15.17 -0.52 10.03
CA SER A 72 15.62 -0.91 11.36
C SER A 72 16.09 0.33 12.13
N ASP A 73 16.17 0.24 13.45
CA ASP A 73 16.62 1.38 14.27
C ASP A 73 18.00 1.89 13.81
N PHE A 74 18.88 0.96 13.40
CA PHE A 74 20.16 1.28 12.78
C PHE A 74 20.01 2.07 11.47
N GLU A 75 19.16 1.63 10.55
CA GLU A 75 18.95 2.32 9.28
C GLU A 75 18.30 3.69 9.47
N ARG A 76 17.42 3.86 10.47
CA ARG A 76 16.86 5.17 10.83
C ARG A 76 17.93 6.11 11.33
N GLU A 77 18.74 5.66 12.29
CA GLU A 77 19.84 6.47 12.83
C GLU A 77 20.83 6.87 11.73
N LEU A 78 21.17 5.95 10.83
CA LEU A 78 22.03 6.25 9.68
C LEU A 78 21.41 7.33 8.78
N LEU A 79 20.11 7.20 8.46
CA LEU A 79 19.39 8.17 7.62
C LEU A 79 19.30 9.56 8.27
N GLU A 80 19.04 9.62 9.58
CA GLU A 80 18.99 10.87 10.34
C GLU A 80 20.33 11.60 10.31
N ASN A 81 21.43 10.87 10.51
CA ASN A 81 22.77 11.42 10.43
C ASN A 81 23.12 11.88 9.01
N VAL A 82 22.77 11.11 7.97
CA VAL A 82 23.05 11.48 6.57
C VAL A 82 22.30 12.74 6.16
N ARG A 83 21.05 12.93 6.62
CA ARG A 83 20.20 14.06 6.24
C ARG A 83 20.74 15.43 6.64
N VAL A 84 21.57 15.50 7.67
CA VAL A 84 22.14 16.77 8.18
C VAL A 84 23.53 17.06 7.61
N LEU A 85 24.09 16.18 6.78
CA LEU A 85 25.41 16.36 6.20
C LEU A 85 25.37 17.26 4.96
N PRO A 86 26.44 18.04 4.71
CA PRO A 86 26.73 18.60 3.39
C PRO A 86 26.78 17.52 2.31
N GLU A 87 26.39 17.88 1.10
CA GLU A 87 26.26 16.94 -0.02
C GLU A 87 27.55 16.15 -0.27
N GLU A 88 28.72 16.81 -0.21
CA GLU A 88 30.01 16.16 -0.46
C GLU A 88 30.31 15.05 0.56
N LYS A 89 29.91 15.25 1.83
CA LYS A 89 30.11 14.26 2.90
C LYS A 89 29.13 13.10 2.78
N ALA A 90 27.87 13.38 2.41
CA ALA A 90 26.88 12.34 2.14
C ALA A 90 27.30 11.47 0.94
N GLN A 91 27.85 12.08 -0.12
CA GLN A 91 28.41 11.37 -1.27
C GLN A 91 29.57 10.45 -0.89
N ALA A 92 30.47 10.90 0.00
CA ALA A 92 31.57 10.08 0.49
C ALA A 92 31.07 8.83 1.25
N LEU A 93 30.06 8.98 2.11
CA LEU A 93 29.43 7.84 2.81
C LEU A 93 28.80 6.85 1.81
N LEU A 94 28.11 7.36 0.80
CA LEU A 94 27.52 6.51 -0.24
C LEU A 94 28.59 5.74 -1.03
N GLN A 95 29.74 6.36 -1.30
CA GLN A 95 30.86 5.71 -1.95
C GLN A 95 31.48 4.61 -1.07
N MET A 96 31.67 4.87 0.22
CA MET A 96 32.14 3.85 1.18
C MET A 96 31.19 2.65 1.23
N ALA A 97 29.88 2.88 1.33
CA ALA A 97 28.89 1.80 1.34
C ALA A 97 28.94 0.93 0.08
N ARG A 98 29.20 1.53 -1.10
CA ARG A 98 29.38 0.79 -2.36
C ARG A 98 30.63 -0.07 -2.36
N LEU A 99 31.74 0.43 -1.80
CA LEU A 99 33.01 -0.31 -1.69
C LEU A 99 32.93 -1.49 -0.73
N LEU A 100 32.11 -1.39 0.33
CA LEU A 100 31.90 -2.49 1.29
C LEU A 100 30.99 -3.60 0.76
N LYS A 101 30.26 -3.35 -0.34
CA LYS A 101 29.33 -4.31 -0.95
C LYS A 101 30.02 -5.25 -1.96
N SER A 102 31.20 -4.88 -2.46
CA SER A 102 32.04 -5.68 -3.37
C SER A 102 32.98 -6.60 -2.60
#